data_AF-A0AAV7JF72-F1
#
_entry.id   AF-A0AAV7JF72-F1
#
_cell.length_a   1.000
_cell.length_b   1.000
_cell.length_c   1.000
_cell.angle_alpha   90.00
_cell.angle_beta   90.00
_cell.angle_gamma   90.00
#
_symmetry.space_group_name_H-M   'P 1'
#
loop_
_entity.id
_entity.type
_entity.pdbx_description
1 polymer ?
#
loop_
_entity_poly.entity_id
_entity_poly.type
_entity_poly.pdbx_seq_one_letter_code
_entity_poly.pdbx_strand_id
1 'polypeptide(L)'
;MAVGADGARVNTGIYNGCIRLLELEFAKPLHWFICQLHGNELPLRHLFQIIDGKTSGPNSFKGVIGKELNCDFTCKPIAAYHPLCGKTQLIDYDSLKNLNKDQKYLYNICHAVQTGICSSELASMQPGPIHHARWTTLVNRLLRSYISTIHPTPELSRLVNFIVNYYAPVWFRIKSNPICTDGPKNMFFAISLLPDLPESDQEVICDVIQRNSYFCHPENLLLSMLADNDEQIRQKAVKTILDIRINSSSFRPIEIRPFNLPSIRFTAETYVDMIDWETSFITEPLLQDTSQKKY
;
A
#
# COMPACT_ATOMS: atom_id res chain seq x y z
N MET A 1 -22.41 -1.86 7.90
CA MET A 1 -21.89 -3.07 7.21
C MET A 1 -20.62 -2.68 6.50
N ALA A 2 -19.62 -3.55 6.46
CA ALA A 2 -18.35 -3.27 5.80
C ALA A 2 -18.03 -4.37 4.78
N VAL A 3 -17.22 -4.04 3.78
CA VAL A 3 -16.78 -4.95 2.73
C VAL A 3 -15.29 -4.78 2.50
N GLY A 4 -14.60 -5.90 2.32
CA GLY A 4 -13.19 -5.94 1.95
C GLY A 4 -13.01 -6.38 0.51
N ALA A 5 -12.12 -5.72 -0.23
CA ALA A 5 -11.75 -6.09 -1.60
C ALA A 5 -10.33 -5.63 -1.93
N ASP A 6 -9.77 -6.11 -3.04
CA ASP A 6 -8.60 -5.46 -3.62
C ASP A 6 -8.98 -4.10 -4.27
N GLY A 7 -7.97 -3.32 -4.64
CA GLY A 7 -8.16 -2.00 -5.26
C GLY A 7 -8.41 -2.04 -6.77
N ALA A 8 -8.71 -3.20 -7.36
CA ALA A 8 -8.95 -3.30 -8.79
C ALA A 8 -10.23 -2.55 -9.17
N ARG A 9 -10.22 -1.90 -10.34
CA ARG A 9 -11.35 -1.09 -10.83
C ARG A 9 -12.67 -1.87 -10.92
N VAL A 10 -12.61 -3.18 -11.16
CA VAL A 10 -13.80 -4.07 -11.14
C VAL A 10 -14.47 -4.10 -9.77
N ASN A 11 -13.73 -3.94 -8.69
CA ASN A 11 -14.25 -3.93 -7.33
C ASN A 11 -14.63 -2.52 -6.86
N THR A 12 -13.77 -1.53 -7.15
CA THR A 12 -13.86 -0.18 -6.58
C THR A 12 -14.41 0.90 -7.50
N GLY A 13 -14.84 0.54 -8.72
CA GLY A 13 -15.40 1.50 -9.67
C GLY A 13 -16.63 2.22 -9.13
N ILE A 14 -16.65 3.56 -9.23
CA ILE A 14 -17.70 4.42 -8.65
C ILE A 14 -19.11 4.20 -9.21
N TYR A 15 -19.23 3.63 -10.42
CA TYR A 15 -20.52 3.36 -11.07
C TYR A 15 -20.83 1.86 -11.16
N ASN A 16 -19.86 1.06 -11.63
CA ASN A 16 -20.04 -0.35 -11.96
C ASN A 16 -19.11 -1.29 -11.17
N GLY A 17 -18.47 -0.79 -10.11
CA GLY A 17 -17.64 -1.64 -9.24
C GLY A 17 -18.52 -2.61 -8.44
N CYS A 18 -18.02 -3.81 -8.17
CA CYS A 18 -18.74 -4.82 -7.38
C CYS A 18 -19.27 -4.26 -6.06
N ILE A 19 -18.47 -3.45 -5.36
CA ILE A 19 -18.91 -2.85 -4.10
C ILE A 19 -20.07 -1.87 -4.34
N ARG A 20 -19.96 -1.01 -5.36
CA ARG A 20 -21.04 -0.07 -5.71
C ARG A 20 -22.33 -0.81 -6.06
N LEU A 21 -22.24 -1.88 -6.84
CA LEU A 21 -23.39 -2.70 -7.21
C LEU A 21 -24.05 -3.35 -5.98
N LEU A 22 -23.26 -3.82 -5.01
CA LEU A 22 -23.77 -4.33 -3.73
C LEU A 22 -24.49 -3.23 -2.92
N GLU A 23 -23.93 -2.02 -2.87
CA GLU A 23 -24.58 -0.91 -2.16
C GLU A 23 -25.94 -0.56 -2.80
N LEU A 24 -26.01 -0.54 -4.13
CA LEU A 24 -27.24 -0.33 -4.92
C LEU A 24 -28.28 -1.42 -4.65
N GLU A 25 -27.88 -2.68 -4.72
CA GLU A 25 -28.76 -3.83 -4.46
C GLU A 25 -29.32 -3.82 -3.04
N PHE A 26 -28.49 -3.47 -2.04
CA PHE A 26 -28.91 -3.43 -0.64
C PHE A 26 -29.60 -2.13 -0.23
N ALA A 27 -29.73 -1.15 -1.13
CA ALA A 27 -30.22 0.20 -0.84
C ALA A 27 -29.46 0.86 0.34
N LYS A 28 -28.18 0.52 0.55
CA LYS A 28 -27.41 0.88 1.75
C LYS A 28 -25.93 1.11 1.43
N PRO A 29 -25.31 2.18 1.95
CA PRO A 29 -23.87 2.39 1.82
C PRO A 29 -23.08 1.35 2.63
N LEU A 30 -21.90 1.00 2.12
CA LEU A 30 -20.95 0.10 2.75
C LEU A 30 -19.69 0.85 3.16
N HIS A 31 -19.05 0.40 4.23
CA HIS A 31 -17.72 0.87 4.58
C HIS A 31 -16.67 0.05 3.84
N TRP A 32 -15.74 0.71 3.15
CA TRP A 32 -14.81 0.05 2.22
C TRP A 32 -13.44 -0.17 2.88
N PHE A 33 -13.07 -1.44 3.08
CA PHE A 33 -11.73 -1.84 3.51
C PHE A 33 -10.94 -2.39 2.31
N ILE A 34 -10.32 -1.49 1.56
CA ILE A 34 -9.54 -1.87 0.39
C ILE A 34 -8.17 -2.43 0.81
N CYS A 35 -7.67 -3.43 0.08
CA CYS A 35 -6.41 -4.09 0.43
C CYS A 35 -5.20 -3.12 0.34
N GLN A 36 -4.58 -2.82 1.49
CA GLN A 36 -3.39 -1.96 1.57
C GLN A 36 -2.18 -2.56 0.84
N LEU A 37 -1.97 -3.89 0.94
CA LEU A 37 -0.85 -4.56 0.28
C LEU A 37 -0.97 -4.49 -1.23
N HIS A 38 -2.17 -4.68 -1.79
CA HIS A 38 -2.41 -4.47 -3.22
C HIS A 38 -2.14 -3.02 -3.62
N GLY A 39 -2.54 -2.04 -2.81
CA GLY A 39 -2.17 -0.64 -3.01
C GLY A 39 -0.65 -0.41 -3.08
N ASN A 40 0.12 -1.05 -2.18
CA ASN A 40 1.58 -0.96 -2.14
C ASN A 40 2.28 -1.62 -3.36
N GLU A 41 1.65 -2.58 -4.02
CA GLU A 41 2.18 -3.19 -5.25
C GLU A 41 2.12 -2.25 -6.45
N LEU A 42 1.17 -1.31 -6.48
CA LEU A 42 0.93 -0.45 -7.64
C LEU A 42 2.07 0.54 -7.94
N PRO A 43 2.66 1.25 -6.95
CA PRO A 43 3.83 2.11 -7.19
C PRO A 43 4.98 1.38 -7.88
N LEU A 44 5.38 0.22 -7.37
CA LEU A 44 6.45 -0.60 -7.97
C LEU A 44 6.06 -1.03 -9.39
N ARG A 45 4.81 -1.44 -9.60
CA ARG A 45 4.32 -1.83 -10.92
C ARG A 45 4.47 -0.73 -11.94
N HIS A 46 4.05 0.48 -11.62
CA HIS A 46 4.14 1.63 -12.52
C HIS A 46 5.60 2.00 -12.80
N LEU A 47 6.44 2.04 -11.77
CA LEU A 47 7.86 2.31 -11.92
C LEU A 47 8.57 1.25 -12.78
N PHE A 48 8.29 -0.04 -12.52
CA PHE A 48 8.84 -1.15 -13.30
C PHE A 48 8.44 -1.05 -14.78
N GLN A 49 7.20 -0.66 -15.08
CA GLN A 49 6.75 -0.47 -16.47
C GLN A 49 7.43 0.70 -17.18
N ILE A 50 7.88 1.73 -16.44
CA ILE A 50 8.65 2.85 -17.01
C ILE A 50 10.07 2.39 -17.32
N ILE A 51 10.68 1.62 -16.41
CA ILE A 51 12.08 1.21 -16.50
C ILE A 51 12.29 0.04 -17.46
N ASP A 52 11.50 -1.03 -17.32
CA ASP A 52 11.63 -2.27 -18.11
C ASP A 52 10.62 -2.35 -19.26
N GLY A 53 9.62 -1.46 -19.28
CA GLY A 53 8.56 -1.46 -20.28
C GLY A 53 7.34 -2.29 -19.89
N LYS A 54 6.27 -2.12 -20.68
CA LYS A 54 5.01 -2.87 -20.49
C LYS A 54 5.19 -4.36 -20.83
N THR A 55 4.40 -5.21 -20.18
CA THR A 55 4.37 -6.64 -20.47
C THR A 55 3.87 -6.90 -21.89
N SER A 56 4.36 -7.97 -22.54
CA SER A 56 3.94 -8.38 -23.89
C SER A 56 2.80 -9.39 -23.89
N GLY A 57 2.50 -9.98 -22.73
CA GLY A 57 1.46 -10.98 -22.52
C GLY A 57 1.33 -11.37 -21.05
N PRO A 58 0.46 -12.34 -20.71
CA PRO A 58 0.17 -12.71 -19.33
C PRO A 58 1.35 -13.25 -18.53
N ASN A 59 2.42 -13.70 -19.21
CA ASN A 59 3.58 -14.37 -18.62
C ASN A 59 4.94 -13.86 -19.14
N SER A 60 4.99 -12.77 -19.91
CA SER A 60 6.22 -12.31 -20.57
C SER A 60 6.48 -10.81 -20.42
N PHE A 61 7.75 -10.49 -20.11
CA PHE A 61 8.26 -9.12 -20.07
C PHE A 61 8.86 -8.73 -21.43
N LYS A 62 8.79 -7.43 -21.76
CA LYS A 62 9.45 -6.90 -22.97
C LYS A 62 10.89 -6.50 -22.69
N GLY A 63 11.16 -5.87 -21.55
CA GLY A 63 12.48 -5.39 -21.20
C GLY A 63 13.43 -6.49 -20.79
N VAL A 64 14.70 -6.10 -20.74
CA VAL A 64 15.84 -6.99 -20.50
C VAL A 64 15.81 -7.49 -19.05
N ILE A 65 15.50 -6.61 -18.09
CA ILE A 65 15.47 -6.98 -16.66
C ILE A 65 14.40 -8.04 -16.47
N GLY A 66 13.16 -7.79 -16.87
CA GLY A 66 12.07 -8.74 -16.66
C GLY A 66 12.31 -10.10 -17.32
N LYS A 67 12.97 -10.14 -18.48
CA LYS A 67 13.34 -11.40 -19.16
C LYS A 67 14.39 -12.18 -18.37
N GLU A 68 15.40 -11.51 -17.83
CA GLU A 68 16.48 -12.14 -17.07
C GLU A 68 16.02 -12.67 -15.71
N LEU A 69 14.94 -12.13 -15.14
CA LEU A 69 14.39 -12.60 -13.88
C LEU A 69 13.80 -14.01 -13.95
N ASN A 70 13.47 -14.53 -15.14
CA ASN A 70 12.96 -15.89 -15.31
C ASN A 70 14.09 -16.92 -15.40
N CYS A 71 14.94 -16.96 -14.38
CA CYS A 71 16.04 -17.91 -14.26
C CYS A 71 16.00 -18.69 -12.94
N ASP A 72 16.85 -19.71 -12.85
CA ASP A 72 17.15 -20.43 -11.62
C ASP A 72 18.25 -19.69 -10.84
N PHE A 73 17.89 -19.13 -9.68
CA PHE A 73 18.82 -18.42 -8.82
C PHE A 73 19.61 -19.37 -7.91
N THR A 74 19.23 -20.63 -7.78
CA THR A 74 19.99 -21.60 -6.96
C THR A 74 21.38 -21.86 -7.52
N CYS A 75 21.55 -21.71 -8.83
CA CYS A 75 22.84 -21.84 -9.52
C CYS A 75 23.61 -20.50 -9.62
N LYS A 76 23.05 -19.37 -9.18
CA LYS A 76 23.70 -18.07 -9.26
C LYS A 76 24.38 -17.74 -7.93
N PRO A 77 25.71 -17.65 -7.85
CA PRO A 77 26.39 -17.28 -6.61
C PRO A 77 26.07 -15.84 -6.22
N ILE A 78 26.19 -15.53 -4.93
CA ILE A 78 26.17 -14.15 -4.45
C ILE A 78 27.42 -13.44 -4.96
N ALA A 79 27.24 -12.29 -5.58
CA ALA A 79 28.31 -11.47 -6.10
C ALA A 79 28.93 -10.58 -5.01
N ALA A 80 30.09 -9.99 -5.29
CA ALA A 80 30.59 -8.86 -4.51
C ALA A 80 29.82 -7.57 -4.86
N TYR A 81 28.52 -7.55 -4.57
CA TYR A 81 27.63 -6.42 -4.86
C TYR A 81 27.85 -5.27 -3.87
N HIS A 82 27.48 -4.05 -4.26
CA HIS A 82 27.49 -2.91 -3.36
C HIS A 82 26.21 -2.88 -2.51
N PRO A 83 26.31 -2.89 -1.16
CA PRO A 83 25.13 -2.72 -0.31
C PRO A 83 24.44 -1.40 -0.55
N LEU A 84 23.12 -1.36 -0.44
CA LEU A 84 22.34 -0.12 -0.61
C LEU A 84 21.77 0.33 0.72
N CYS A 85 21.90 1.62 1.03
CA CYS A 85 21.16 2.21 2.13
C CYS A 85 19.66 2.01 1.89
N GLY A 86 18.96 1.49 2.90
CA GLY A 86 17.54 1.17 2.82
C GLY A 86 16.84 1.43 4.14
N LYS A 87 15.52 1.57 4.07
CA LYS A 87 14.64 1.88 5.22
C LYS A 87 13.88 0.64 5.70
N THR A 88 14.23 -0.56 5.22
CA THR A 88 13.59 -1.79 5.70
C THR A 88 14.03 -2.04 7.14
N GLN A 89 13.11 -1.82 8.07
CA GLN A 89 13.34 -1.95 9.50
C GLN A 89 13.08 -3.37 10.00
N LEU A 90 13.62 -3.68 11.17
CA LEU A 90 13.26 -4.88 11.91
C LEU A 90 11.77 -4.79 12.32
N ILE A 91 11.07 -5.91 12.20
CA ILE A 91 9.68 -6.05 12.67
C ILE A 91 9.66 -6.87 13.96
N ASP A 92 8.59 -6.75 14.73
CA ASP A 92 8.40 -7.53 15.93
C ASP A 92 8.27 -9.04 15.62
N TYR A 93 8.52 -9.86 16.65
CA TYR A 93 8.54 -11.31 16.53
C TYR A 93 7.22 -11.90 16.03
N ASP A 94 6.08 -11.37 16.49
CA ASP A 94 4.76 -11.88 16.12
C ASP A 94 4.45 -11.58 14.65
N SER A 95 4.77 -10.38 14.19
CA SER A 95 4.70 -10.01 12.76
C SER A 95 5.56 -10.91 11.90
N LEU A 96 6.81 -11.16 12.31
CA LEU A 96 7.75 -12.02 11.58
C LEU A 96 7.26 -13.47 11.49
N LYS A 97 6.72 -14.00 12.58
CA LYS A 97 6.19 -15.37 12.66
C LYS A 97 5.02 -15.58 11.68
N ASN A 98 4.17 -14.57 11.54
CA ASN A 98 2.98 -14.56 10.68
C ASN A 98 3.28 -14.30 9.19
N LEU A 99 4.53 -14.11 8.80
CA LEU A 99 4.92 -14.01 7.39
C LEU A 99 4.90 -15.37 6.70
N ASN A 100 4.39 -15.40 5.46
CA ASN A 100 4.52 -16.57 4.59
C ASN A 100 5.97 -16.72 4.06
N LYS A 101 6.25 -17.81 3.34
CA LYS A 101 7.60 -18.10 2.82
C LYS A 101 8.15 -16.98 1.93
N ASP A 102 7.35 -16.46 1.00
CA ASP A 102 7.79 -15.39 0.09
C ASP A 102 8.03 -14.06 0.82
N GLN A 103 7.24 -13.77 1.86
CA GLN A 103 7.39 -12.57 2.70
C GLN A 103 8.61 -12.67 3.62
N LYS A 104 8.91 -13.85 4.17
CA LYS A 104 10.15 -14.09 4.93
C LYS A 104 11.38 -13.96 4.05
N TYR A 105 11.29 -14.45 2.81
CA TYR A 105 12.34 -14.24 1.82
C TYR A 105 12.55 -12.74 1.55
N LEU A 106 11.47 -11.99 1.27
CA LEU A 106 11.52 -10.54 1.06
C LEU A 106 12.22 -9.83 2.22
N TYR A 107 11.83 -10.17 3.44
CA TYR A 107 12.39 -9.59 4.66
C TYR A 107 13.91 -9.84 4.74
N ASN A 108 14.31 -11.11 4.64
CA ASN A 108 15.72 -11.51 4.76
C ASN A 108 16.58 -10.93 3.62
N ILE A 109 16.06 -10.88 2.40
CA ILE A 109 16.83 -10.38 1.26
C ILE A 109 16.93 -8.86 1.22
N CYS A 110 15.94 -8.12 1.71
CA CYS A 110 16.07 -6.67 1.95
C CYS A 110 17.19 -6.40 2.95
N HIS A 111 17.27 -7.16 4.05
CA HIS A 111 18.37 -7.04 5.00
C HIS A 111 19.73 -7.41 4.39
N ALA A 112 19.79 -8.44 3.54
CA ALA A 112 21.02 -8.78 2.82
C ALA A 112 21.47 -7.63 1.89
N VAL A 113 20.56 -7.05 1.12
CA VAL A 113 20.86 -5.88 0.27
C VAL A 113 21.37 -4.70 1.09
N GLN A 114 20.77 -4.43 2.25
CA GLN A 114 21.16 -3.31 3.11
C GLN A 114 22.50 -3.51 3.82
N THR A 115 22.81 -4.74 4.25
CA THR A 115 23.99 -5.03 5.07
C THR A 115 25.19 -5.54 4.27
N GLY A 116 24.96 -6.00 3.03
CA GLY A 116 25.97 -6.74 2.26
C GLY A 116 26.16 -8.20 2.68
N ILE A 117 25.39 -8.67 3.67
CA ILE A 117 25.58 -10.00 4.26
C ILE A 117 24.40 -10.90 3.85
N CYS A 118 24.68 -11.91 3.02
CA CYS A 118 23.71 -12.92 2.63
C CYS A 118 24.07 -14.28 3.23
N SER A 119 23.15 -14.92 3.95
CA SER A 119 23.37 -16.26 4.50
C SER A 119 23.39 -17.31 3.37
N SER A 120 24.11 -18.41 3.59
CA SER A 120 24.15 -19.53 2.63
C SER A 120 22.76 -20.14 2.39
N GLU A 121 21.94 -20.24 3.44
CA GLU A 121 20.54 -20.65 3.33
C GLU A 121 19.78 -19.74 2.38
N LEU A 122 19.79 -18.42 2.61
CA LEU A 122 19.08 -17.45 1.76
C LEU A 122 19.61 -17.47 0.31
N ALA A 123 20.93 -17.57 0.13
CA ALA A 123 21.57 -17.65 -1.17
C ALA A 123 21.12 -18.87 -1.99
N SER A 124 20.90 -20.01 -1.31
CA SER A 124 20.46 -21.27 -1.91
C SER A 124 18.96 -21.35 -2.22
N MET A 125 18.17 -20.39 -1.72
CA MET A 125 16.72 -20.38 -1.92
C MET A 125 16.34 -19.84 -3.31
N GLN A 126 15.38 -20.51 -3.95
CA GLN A 126 14.74 -20.02 -5.17
C GLN A 126 13.52 -19.16 -4.83
N PRO A 127 13.48 -17.88 -5.24
CA PRO A 127 12.24 -17.10 -5.24
C PRO A 127 11.15 -17.82 -6.04
N GLY A 128 9.88 -17.67 -5.64
CA GLY A 128 8.74 -18.27 -6.36
C GLY A 128 8.72 -17.97 -7.87
N PRO A 129 7.94 -18.70 -8.67
CA PRO A 129 7.82 -18.44 -10.11
C PRO A 129 7.14 -17.10 -10.39
N ILE A 130 7.59 -16.38 -11.42
CA ILE A 130 7.00 -15.07 -11.75
C ILE A 130 5.53 -15.26 -12.16
N HIS A 131 4.65 -14.50 -11.52
CA HIS A 131 3.26 -14.39 -11.89
C HIS A 131 2.87 -12.91 -11.91
N HIS A 132 2.26 -12.42 -13.00
CA HIS A 132 1.99 -10.99 -13.19
C HIS A 132 0.92 -10.41 -12.24
N ALA A 133 0.22 -11.29 -11.51
CA ALA A 133 -0.67 -10.90 -10.40
C ALA A 133 -0.02 -10.97 -9.01
N ARG A 134 1.24 -11.42 -8.87
CA ARG A 134 1.95 -11.54 -7.58
C ARG A 134 3.25 -10.75 -7.63
N TRP A 135 3.19 -9.48 -7.25
CA TRP A 135 4.33 -8.57 -7.35
C TRP A 135 5.43 -8.88 -6.34
N THR A 136 5.08 -9.45 -5.17
CA THR A 136 6.08 -9.89 -4.18
C THR A 136 7.13 -10.83 -4.78
N THR A 137 6.74 -11.71 -5.71
CA THR A 137 7.67 -12.63 -6.34
C THR A 137 8.63 -11.93 -7.31
N LEU A 138 8.14 -10.93 -8.05
CA LEU A 138 8.98 -10.08 -8.90
C LEU A 138 10.00 -9.32 -8.04
N VAL A 139 9.55 -8.74 -6.93
CA VAL A 139 10.39 -8.01 -5.96
C VAL A 139 11.52 -8.91 -5.46
N ASN A 140 11.18 -10.11 -4.99
CA ASN A 140 12.15 -11.08 -4.49
C ASN A 140 13.20 -11.44 -5.56
N ARG A 141 12.78 -11.61 -6.81
CA ARG A 141 13.68 -11.90 -7.93
C ARG A 141 14.55 -10.70 -8.30
N LEU A 142 14.03 -9.47 -8.26
CA LEU A 142 14.82 -8.25 -8.50
C LEU A 142 15.94 -8.11 -7.46
N LEU A 143 15.60 -8.24 -6.17
CA LEU A 143 16.57 -8.19 -5.08
C LEU A 143 17.60 -9.32 -5.23
N ARG A 144 17.14 -10.53 -5.58
CA ARG A 144 18.01 -11.69 -5.80
C ARG A 144 18.95 -11.54 -7.00
N SER A 145 18.47 -10.88 -8.07
CA SER A 145 19.27 -10.54 -9.24
C SER A 145 20.35 -9.52 -8.91
N TYR A 146 20.00 -8.49 -8.14
CA TYR A 146 20.94 -7.45 -7.71
C TYR A 146 22.11 -8.02 -6.91
N ILE A 147 21.84 -8.82 -5.87
CA ILE A 147 22.92 -9.40 -5.05
C ILE A 147 23.73 -10.48 -5.78
N SER A 148 23.29 -10.94 -6.95
CA SER A 148 24.03 -11.86 -7.82
C SER A 148 24.79 -11.18 -8.95
N THR A 149 24.76 -9.85 -9.03
CA THR A 149 25.37 -9.10 -10.12
C THR A 149 26.48 -8.23 -9.55
N ILE A 150 27.72 -8.41 -10.03
CA ILE A 150 28.89 -7.63 -9.59
C ILE A 150 28.71 -6.14 -9.98
N HIS A 151 28.23 -5.89 -11.19
CA HIS A 151 27.99 -4.56 -11.72
C HIS A 151 26.52 -4.44 -12.17
N PRO A 152 25.58 -4.20 -11.23
CA PRO A 152 24.17 -4.05 -11.57
C PRO A 152 23.98 -2.83 -12.47
N THR A 153 23.05 -2.93 -13.43
CA THR A 153 22.74 -1.78 -14.30
C THR A 153 22.13 -0.63 -13.47
N PRO A 154 22.22 0.62 -13.94
CA PRO A 154 21.55 1.76 -13.28
C PRO A 154 20.05 1.52 -13.08
N GLU A 155 19.40 0.88 -14.05
CA GLU A 155 17.97 0.55 -14.03
C GLU A 155 17.62 -0.47 -12.94
N LEU A 156 18.40 -1.56 -12.85
CA LEU A 156 18.24 -2.56 -11.78
C LEU A 156 18.50 -1.94 -10.41
N SER A 157 19.54 -1.12 -10.29
CA SER A 157 19.88 -0.43 -9.05
C SER A 157 18.78 0.53 -8.61
N ARG A 158 18.17 1.29 -9.54
CA ARG A 158 17.02 2.17 -9.26
C ARG A 158 15.82 1.40 -8.71
N LEU A 159 15.47 0.27 -9.33
CA LEU A 159 14.38 -0.59 -8.87
C LEU A 159 14.63 -1.16 -7.47
N VAL A 160 15.84 -1.67 -7.21
CA VAL A 160 16.22 -2.24 -5.91
C VAL A 160 16.24 -1.15 -4.84
N ASN A 161 16.78 0.03 -5.17
CA ASN A 161 16.79 1.18 -4.27
C ASN A 161 15.37 1.60 -3.88
N PHE A 162 14.45 1.67 -4.86
CA PHE A 162 13.03 1.92 -4.60
C PHE A 162 12.41 0.83 -3.71
N ILE A 163 12.76 -0.44 -3.93
CA ILE A 163 12.24 -1.54 -3.14
C ILE A 163 12.64 -1.41 -1.67
N VAL A 164 13.93 -1.20 -1.37
CA VAL A 164 14.43 -1.17 0.01
C VAL A 164 14.14 0.15 0.74
N ASN A 165 13.86 1.23 0.02
CA ASN A 165 13.55 2.55 0.61
C ASN A 165 12.05 2.87 0.68
N TYR A 166 11.21 2.24 -0.14
CA TYR A 166 9.77 2.52 -0.19
C TYR A 166 8.91 1.25 -0.09
N TYR A 167 9.01 0.34 -1.07
CA TYR A 167 8.09 -0.81 -1.16
C TYR A 167 8.13 -1.73 0.07
N ALA A 168 9.31 -2.20 0.46
CA ALA A 168 9.49 -3.11 1.58
C ALA A 168 9.18 -2.44 2.93
N PRO A 169 9.65 -1.21 3.23
CA PRO A 169 9.24 -0.48 4.43
C PRO A 169 7.72 -0.37 4.58
N VAL A 170 7.01 0.04 3.52
CA VAL A 170 5.55 0.15 3.53
C VAL A 170 4.88 -1.22 3.68
N TRP A 171 5.40 -2.24 2.99
CA TRP A 171 4.90 -3.61 3.09
C TRP A 171 4.94 -4.12 4.54
N PHE A 172 6.08 -3.97 5.20
CA PHE A 172 6.26 -4.44 6.57
C PHE A 172 5.52 -3.57 7.58
N ARG A 173 5.39 -2.25 7.34
CA ARG A 173 4.52 -1.38 8.14
C ARG A 173 3.07 -1.88 8.15
N ILE A 174 2.52 -2.21 6.98
CA ILE A 174 1.17 -2.75 6.84
C ILE A 174 1.04 -4.12 7.53
N LYS A 175 2.05 -4.99 7.38
CA LYS A 175 2.05 -6.31 8.01
C LYS A 175 2.10 -6.25 9.54
N SER A 176 2.81 -5.28 10.10
CA SER A 176 2.87 -5.05 11.55
C SER A 176 1.66 -4.30 12.09
N ASN A 177 0.94 -3.55 11.25
CA ASN A 177 -0.22 -2.74 11.66
C ASN A 177 -1.42 -3.03 10.72
N PRO A 178 -1.97 -4.26 10.72
CA PRO A 178 -2.93 -4.71 9.71
C PRO A 178 -4.38 -4.30 10.01
N ILE A 179 -4.66 -3.79 11.22
CA ILE A 179 -6.02 -3.44 11.64
C ILE A 179 -6.52 -2.22 10.86
N CYS A 180 -7.85 -2.14 10.66
CA CYS A 180 -8.43 -1.11 9.80
C CYS A 180 -8.19 0.33 10.30
N THR A 181 -8.07 0.53 11.62
CA THR A 181 -7.78 1.81 12.26
C THR A 181 -6.35 2.30 12.06
N ASP A 182 -5.46 1.44 11.56
CA ASP A 182 -4.09 1.82 11.18
C ASP A 182 -3.97 2.13 9.69
N GLY A 183 -5.00 1.88 8.88
CA GLY A 183 -4.96 2.08 7.43
C GLY A 183 -4.50 3.47 6.99
N PRO A 184 -5.11 4.57 7.50
CA PRO A 184 -4.64 5.92 7.20
C PRO A 184 -3.24 6.22 7.74
N LYS A 185 -2.87 5.66 8.89
CA LYS A 185 -1.51 5.81 9.47
C LYS A 185 -0.46 5.13 8.60
N ASN A 186 -0.77 3.97 8.03
CA ASN A 186 0.08 3.26 7.08
C ASN A 186 0.20 4.03 5.76
N MET A 187 -0.90 4.62 5.28
CA MET A 187 -0.89 5.46 4.07
C MET A 187 -0.03 6.72 4.29
N PHE A 188 -0.19 7.36 5.45
CA PHE A 188 0.63 8.51 5.86
C PHE A 188 2.13 8.14 5.93
N PHE A 189 2.46 6.98 6.53
CA PHE A 189 3.83 6.47 6.53
C PHE A 189 4.37 6.31 5.11
N ALA A 190 3.61 5.72 4.19
CA ALA A 190 4.04 5.60 2.79
C ALA A 190 4.25 6.97 2.11
N ILE A 191 3.39 7.96 2.37
CA ILE A 191 3.57 9.34 1.86
C ILE A 191 4.84 9.96 2.43
N SER A 192 5.14 9.74 3.71
CA SER A 192 6.32 10.31 4.38
C SER A 192 7.66 9.81 3.81
N LEU A 193 7.67 8.71 3.05
CA LEU A 193 8.85 8.17 2.38
C LEU A 193 9.09 8.74 0.98
N LEU A 194 8.13 9.47 0.41
CA LEU A 194 8.24 10.03 -0.95
C LEU A 194 9.41 11.02 -1.10
N PRO A 195 9.68 11.94 -0.14
CA PRO A 195 10.75 12.92 -0.30
C PRO A 195 12.15 12.32 -0.48
N ASP A 196 12.36 11.06 -0.07
CA ASP A 196 13.63 10.35 -0.21
C ASP A 196 13.83 9.69 -1.59
N LEU A 197 12.80 9.73 -2.43
CA LEU A 197 12.85 9.15 -3.78
C LEU A 197 13.29 10.20 -4.81
N PRO A 198 13.84 9.79 -5.97
CA PRO A 198 14.09 10.70 -7.08
C PRO A 198 12.81 11.44 -7.50
N GLU A 199 12.89 12.73 -7.84
CA GLU A 199 11.72 13.55 -8.23
C GLU A 199 10.89 12.88 -9.34
N SER A 200 11.55 12.31 -10.37
CA SER A 200 10.87 11.59 -11.45
C SER A 200 10.09 10.34 -10.98
N ASP A 201 10.52 9.72 -9.88
CA ASP A 201 9.79 8.59 -9.28
C ASP A 201 8.61 9.12 -8.46
N GLN A 202 8.81 10.22 -7.71
CA GLN A 202 7.78 10.84 -6.89
C GLN A 202 6.54 11.21 -7.71
N GLU A 203 6.69 11.85 -8.87
CA GLU A 203 5.58 12.22 -9.75
C GLU A 203 4.69 11.02 -10.10
N VAL A 204 5.32 9.91 -10.53
CA VAL A 204 4.64 8.67 -10.90
C VAL A 204 3.91 8.06 -9.70
N ILE A 205 4.56 8.06 -8.54
CA ILE A 205 4.04 7.41 -7.34
C ILE A 205 2.90 8.22 -6.73
N CYS A 206 3.03 9.55 -6.67
CA CYS A 206 1.96 10.45 -6.21
C CYS A 206 0.67 10.22 -7.03
N ASP A 207 0.78 10.13 -8.35
CA ASP A 207 -0.36 9.82 -9.23
C ASP A 207 -0.99 8.45 -8.94
N VAL A 208 -0.18 7.46 -8.57
CA VAL A 208 -0.67 6.13 -8.17
C VAL A 208 -1.37 6.19 -6.82
N ILE A 209 -0.77 6.84 -5.82
CA ILE A 209 -1.34 6.99 -4.48
C ILE A 209 -2.67 7.76 -4.55
N GLN A 210 -2.73 8.85 -5.31
CA GLN A 210 -3.93 9.66 -5.48
C GLN A 210 -5.11 8.86 -6.06
N ARG A 211 -4.85 7.96 -7.02
CA ARG A 211 -5.87 7.06 -7.60
C ARG A 211 -6.26 5.90 -6.69
N ASN A 212 -5.55 5.70 -5.58
CA ASN A 212 -5.78 4.62 -4.62
C ASN A 212 -5.90 5.16 -3.19
N SER A 213 -6.38 6.40 -3.03
CA SER A 213 -6.48 7.14 -1.77
C SER A 213 -7.61 6.65 -0.84
N TYR A 214 -7.99 5.37 -0.93
CA TYR A 214 -9.14 4.81 -0.21
C TYR A 214 -9.03 5.00 1.31
N PHE A 215 -7.84 4.87 1.90
CA PHE A 215 -7.62 5.11 3.34
C PHE A 215 -7.48 6.59 3.71
N CYS A 216 -7.36 7.49 2.74
CA CYS A 216 -7.51 8.92 2.99
C CYS A 216 -8.99 9.35 2.99
N HIS A 217 -9.92 8.47 2.61
CA HIS A 217 -11.35 8.78 2.64
C HIS A 217 -11.80 9.24 4.04
N PRO A 218 -12.63 10.29 4.16
CA PRO A 218 -13.04 10.85 5.45
C PRO A 218 -13.54 9.80 6.45
N GLU A 219 -14.30 8.80 6.01
CA GLU A 219 -14.75 7.71 6.89
C GLU A 219 -13.61 6.87 7.48
N ASN A 220 -12.58 6.55 6.69
CA ASN A 220 -11.43 5.77 7.14
C ASN A 220 -10.56 6.61 8.09
N LEU A 221 -10.41 7.90 7.80
CA LEU A 221 -9.75 8.85 8.70
C LEU A 221 -10.48 8.95 10.04
N LEU A 222 -11.79 9.21 10.04
CA LEU A 222 -12.59 9.32 11.27
C LEU A 222 -12.58 8.02 12.08
N LEU A 223 -12.67 6.86 11.43
CA LEU A 223 -12.56 5.55 12.09
C LEU A 223 -11.21 5.43 12.83
N SER A 224 -10.14 5.86 12.19
CA SER A 224 -8.79 5.78 12.76
C SER A 224 -8.57 6.80 13.86
N MET A 225 -9.12 8.01 13.70
CA MET A 225 -9.08 9.06 14.71
C MET A 225 -9.84 8.68 15.98
N LEU A 226 -10.99 7.99 15.87
CA LEU A 226 -11.73 7.50 17.04
C LEU A 226 -10.97 6.45 17.85
N ALA A 227 -10.10 5.68 17.20
CA ALA A 227 -9.24 4.69 17.82
C ALA A 227 -7.85 5.23 18.16
N ASP A 228 -7.62 6.53 18.02
CA ASP A 228 -6.30 7.12 18.27
C ASP A 228 -5.95 7.11 19.77
N ASN A 229 -4.66 7.04 20.08
CA ASN A 229 -4.18 7.11 21.46
C ASN A 229 -4.27 8.54 22.00
N ASP A 230 -4.20 9.55 21.14
CA ASP A 230 -4.37 10.95 21.51
C ASP A 230 -5.85 11.30 21.74
N GLU A 231 -6.17 11.75 22.95
CA GLU A 231 -7.53 12.15 23.31
C GLU A 231 -8.03 13.34 22.48
N GLN A 232 -7.17 14.29 22.13
CA GLN A 232 -7.57 15.46 21.35
C GLN A 232 -7.98 15.05 19.93
N ILE A 233 -7.29 14.07 19.33
CA ILE A 233 -7.67 13.50 18.04
C ILE A 233 -9.01 12.79 18.12
N ARG A 234 -9.25 11.99 19.18
CA ARG A 234 -10.54 11.33 19.41
C ARG A 234 -11.68 12.33 19.58
N GLN A 235 -11.47 13.38 20.39
CA GLN A 235 -12.47 14.44 20.60
C GLN A 235 -12.77 15.20 19.31
N LYS A 236 -11.74 15.53 18.51
CA LYS A 236 -11.90 16.14 17.18
C LYS A 236 -12.77 15.25 16.28
N ALA A 237 -12.51 13.94 16.23
CA ALA A 237 -13.31 13.00 15.44
C ALA A 237 -14.79 12.98 15.85
N VAL A 238 -15.06 12.88 17.16
CA VAL A 238 -16.44 12.90 17.69
C VAL A 238 -17.14 14.20 17.32
N LYS A 239 -16.48 15.34 17.51
CA LYS A 239 -17.02 16.65 17.14
C LYS A 239 -17.33 16.71 15.64
N THR A 240 -16.38 16.34 14.79
CA THR A 240 -16.58 16.31 13.33
C THR A 240 -17.77 15.43 12.92
N ILE A 241 -17.93 14.24 13.52
CA ILE A 241 -19.06 13.35 13.24
C ILE A 241 -20.39 14.01 13.65
N LEU A 242 -20.45 14.62 14.83
CA LEU A 242 -21.66 15.30 15.31
C LEU A 242 -22.02 16.48 14.41
N ASP A 243 -21.05 17.31 14.04
CA ASP A 243 -21.26 18.46 13.15
C ASP A 243 -21.78 17.99 11.77
N ILE A 244 -21.22 16.93 11.19
CA ILE A 244 -21.71 16.34 9.92
C ILE A 244 -23.17 15.89 10.06
N ARG A 245 -23.52 15.17 11.15
CA ARG A 245 -24.90 14.67 11.36
C ARG A 245 -25.91 15.78 11.51
N ILE A 246 -25.57 16.83 12.26
CA ILE A 246 -26.44 18.00 12.43
C ILE A 246 -26.69 18.65 11.06
N ASN A 247 -25.64 18.85 10.27
CA ASN A 247 -25.73 19.49 8.96
C ASN A 247 -26.34 18.59 7.86
N SER A 248 -26.30 17.26 8.01
CA SER A 248 -26.86 16.30 7.04
C SER A 248 -28.39 16.18 7.15
N SER A 249 -28.96 16.52 8.30
CA SER A 249 -30.40 16.39 8.59
C SER A 249 -31.32 17.33 7.79
N SER A 250 -30.77 18.22 6.95
CA SER A 250 -31.50 19.21 6.15
C SER A 250 -31.73 18.82 4.67
N PHE A 251 -31.26 17.67 4.20
CA PHE A 251 -31.51 17.18 2.83
C PHE A 251 -32.28 15.83 2.80
N ARG A 252 -33.43 15.79 2.08
CA ARG A 252 -34.21 14.57 1.76
C ARG A 252 -33.50 13.72 0.66
N PRO A 253 -34.13 12.63 0.17
CA PRO A 253 -33.97 11.22 0.57
C PRO A 253 -33.02 10.41 -0.34
N ILE A 254 -32.36 9.41 0.24
CA ILE A 254 -32.01 8.08 -0.34
C ILE A 254 -31.35 8.10 -1.74
N GLU A 255 -30.28 8.85 -1.95
CA GLU A 255 -29.23 8.35 -2.86
C GLU A 255 -28.14 7.70 -2.01
N ILE A 256 -27.84 6.44 -2.30
CA ILE A 256 -26.69 5.76 -1.70
C ILE A 256 -25.46 6.57 -2.08
N ARG A 257 -24.78 7.12 -1.07
CA ARG A 257 -23.61 7.98 -1.26
C ARG A 257 -22.61 7.36 -2.27
N PRO A 258 -22.11 8.13 -3.24
CA PRO A 258 -20.98 7.69 -4.04
C PRO A 258 -19.71 7.61 -3.17
N PHE A 259 -18.83 6.65 -3.42
CA PHE A 259 -17.52 6.59 -2.80
C PHE A 259 -16.53 7.42 -3.64
N ASN A 260 -16.38 8.70 -3.29
CA ASN A 260 -15.47 9.61 -3.99
C ASN A 260 -14.10 9.61 -3.31
N LEU A 261 -13.05 9.33 -4.08
CA LEU A 261 -11.69 9.45 -3.59
C LEU A 261 -11.35 10.91 -3.29
N PRO A 262 -10.78 11.23 -2.12
CA PRO A 262 -10.38 12.60 -1.80
C PRO A 262 -9.06 12.95 -2.50
N SER A 263 -8.86 14.25 -2.72
CA SER A 263 -7.55 14.81 -3.07
C SER A 263 -6.62 14.72 -1.85
N ILE A 264 -5.44 14.14 -2.05
CA ILE A 264 -4.44 13.99 -0.99
C ILE A 264 -3.60 15.25 -0.87
N ARG A 265 -3.42 15.72 0.37
CA ARG A 265 -2.40 16.71 0.73
C ARG A 265 -1.08 15.98 1.03
N PHE A 266 -0.23 15.83 0.01
CA PHE A 266 1.06 15.12 0.16
C PHE A 266 2.05 15.80 1.12
N THR A 267 1.81 17.07 1.46
CA THR A 267 2.58 17.86 2.44
C THR A 267 1.98 17.83 3.85
N ALA A 268 1.01 16.94 4.12
CA ALA A 268 0.41 16.82 5.44
C ALA A 268 1.45 16.47 6.52
N GLU A 269 1.33 17.09 7.70
CA GLU A 269 2.21 16.82 8.85
C GLU A 269 1.71 15.66 9.71
N THR A 270 0.41 15.37 9.64
CA THR A 270 -0.23 14.26 10.34
C THR A 270 -1.13 13.46 9.40
N TYR A 271 -1.43 12.21 9.75
CA TYR A 271 -2.38 11.41 8.98
C TYR A 271 -3.79 12.04 8.94
N VAL A 272 -4.14 12.85 9.95
CA VAL A 272 -5.44 13.54 10.04
C VAL A 272 -5.57 14.62 8.97
N ASP A 273 -4.45 15.22 8.56
CA ASP A 273 -4.41 16.36 7.64
C ASP A 273 -4.13 15.94 6.19
N MET A 274 -4.18 14.64 5.88
CA MET A 274 -4.01 14.10 4.52
C MET A 274 -5.09 14.55 3.54
N ILE A 275 -6.19 15.12 4.02
CA ILE A 275 -7.24 15.72 3.21
C ILE A 275 -7.57 17.11 3.73
N ASP A 276 -8.19 17.90 2.87
CA ASP A 276 -8.78 19.17 3.26
C ASP A 276 -10.21 18.97 3.75
N TRP A 277 -10.43 19.08 5.07
CA TRP A 277 -11.74 18.80 5.68
C TRP A 277 -12.84 19.81 5.33
N GLU A 278 -12.49 20.99 4.80
CA GLU A 278 -13.45 22.02 4.42
C GLU A 278 -13.94 21.83 2.98
N THR A 279 -13.05 21.40 2.09
CA THR A 279 -13.35 21.26 0.66
C THR A 279 -13.61 19.82 0.21
N SER A 280 -13.22 18.83 1.01
CA SER A 280 -13.46 17.42 0.68
C SER A 280 -14.94 17.08 0.70
N PHE A 281 -15.37 16.22 -0.22
CA PHE A 281 -16.71 15.65 -0.20
C PHE A 281 -16.86 14.71 1.00
N ILE A 282 -17.59 15.14 2.03
CA ILE A 282 -17.80 14.40 3.26
C ILE A 282 -19.28 14.04 3.38
N THR A 283 -19.56 12.76 3.55
CA THR A 283 -20.89 12.22 3.83
C THR A 283 -20.98 11.78 5.28
N GLU A 284 -22.20 11.60 5.79
CA GLU A 284 -22.39 11.02 7.11
C GLU A 284 -21.65 9.66 7.23
N PRO A 285 -20.73 9.50 8.19
CA PRO A 285 -19.95 8.29 8.33
C PRO A 285 -20.79 7.14 8.89
N LEU A 286 -20.51 5.91 8.44
CA LEU A 286 -21.25 4.69 8.81
C LEU A 286 -20.96 4.15 10.23
N LEU A 287 -20.52 5.03 11.12
CA LEU A 287 -20.23 4.76 12.52
C LEU A 287 -21.50 5.06 13.34
N GLN A 288 -21.79 4.29 14.40
CA GLN A 288 -22.98 4.50 15.23
C GLN A 288 -22.58 4.71 16.69
N ASP A 289 -23.32 5.59 17.37
CA ASP A 289 -23.23 5.69 18.83
C ASP A 289 -23.90 4.46 19.47
N THR A 290 -23.14 3.75 20.30
CA THR A 290 -23.61 2.57 21.02
C THR A 290 -23.98 2.86 22.47
N SER A 291 -23.77 4.08 22.97
CA SER A 291 -24.06 4.47 24.36
C SER A 291 -25.53 4.27 24.75
N GLN A 292 -26.44 4.32 23.77
CA GLN A 292 -27.88 4.15 23.97
C GLN A 292 -28.39 2.72 23.69
N LYS A 293 -27.54 1.80 23.19
CA LYS A 293 -27.95 0.42 22.95
C LYS A 293 -27.74 -0.42 24.21
N LYS A 294 -28.81 -0.58 25.01
CA LYS A 294 -28.90 -1.69 25.97
C LYS A 294 -28.98 -2.99 25.15
N TYR A 295 -27.97 -3.85 25.29
CA TYR A 295 -28.02 -5.24 24.81
C TYR A 295 -28.95 -6.06 25.69
#